data_AF-A0A1Q7RDM2-F1
#
_entry.id   AF-A0A1Q7RDM2-F1
#
_cell.length_a   1.000
_cell.length_b   1.000
_cell.length_c   1.000
_cell.angle_alpha   90.00
_cell.angle_beta   90.00
_cell.angle_gamma   90.00
#
_symmetry.space_group_name_H-M   'P 1'
#
loop_
_entity.id
_entity.type
_entity.pdbx_description
1 polymer ?
#
loop_
_entity_poly.entity_id
_entity_poly.type
_entity_poly.pdbx_seq_one_letter_code
_entity_poly.pdbx_strand_id
1 'polypeptide(L)' 'MYHYDAKTALEELQEDAILPHPVKLRDMILRTSHAPVEAQELNREFQDYLTRFGELQHVARSILERLTTSQPKT' A
#
# COMPACT_ATOMS: atom_id res chain seq x y z
N MET A 1 14.91 -10.14 -5.18
CA MET A 1 14.51 -9.01 -6.05
C MET A 1 12.99 -9.03 -6.07
N TYR A 2 12.33 -8.10 -5.36
CA TYR A 2 10.87 -8.13 -5.23
C TYR A 2 10.24 -7.93 -6.61
N HIS A 3 9.54 -8.94 -7.10
CA HIS A 3 8.88 -8.91 -8.40
C HIS A 3 7.63 -8.04 -8.30
N TYR A 4 7.56 -7.01 -9.14
CA TYR A 4 6.43 -6.09 -9.27
C TYR A 4 5.25 -6.81 -9.95
N ASP A 5 4.69 -7.79 -9.26
CA ASP A 5 3.64 -8.68 -9.74
C ASP A 5 2.35 -8.49 -8.93
N ALA A 6 1.25 -8.19 -9.60
CA ALA A 6 -0.02 -7.86 -8.96
C ALA A 6 -0.65 -9.07 -8.26
N LYS A 7 -0.43 -10.28 -8.77
CA LYS A 7 -0.95 -11.51 -8.17
C LYS A 7 -0.25 -11.78 -6.84
N THR A 8 1.08 -11.71 -6.83
CA THR A 8 1.87 -11.88 -5.60
C THR A 8 1.48 -10.83 -4.55
N ALA A 9 1.34 -9.56 -4.94
CA ALA A 9 0.92 -8.50 -4.04
C ALA A 9 -0.49 -8.73 -3.45
N LEU A 10 -1.39 -9.35 -4.22
CA LEU A 10 -2.72 -9.71 -3.74
C LEU A 10 -2.66 -10.85 -2.71
N GLU A 11 -1.81 -11.86 -2.93
CA GLU A 11 -1.56 -12.95 -1.99
C GLU A 11 -0.99 -12.42 -0.67
N GLU A 12 0.04 -11.56 -0.72
CA GLU A 12 0.63 -10.91 0.47
C GLU A 12 -0.38 -10.05 1.26
N LEU A 13 -1.28 -9.35 0.56
CA LEU A 13 -2.34 -8.59 1.21
C LEU A 13 -3.35 -9.50 1.93
N GLN A 14 -3.64 -10.67 1.36
CA GLN A 14 -4.60 -11.62 1.94
C GLN A 14 -4.00 -12.42 3.10
N GLU A 15 -2.75 -12.83 3.01
CA GLU A 15 -2.09 -13.71 3.99
C GLU A 15 -1.41 -12.93 5.12
N ASP A 16 -0.64 -11.90 4.79
CA ASP A 16 0.19 -11.14 5.74
C ASP A 16 -0.34 -9.73 6.03
N ALA A 17 -1.48 -9.35 5.44
CA ALA A 17 -2.06 -8.01 5.52
C ALA A 17 -1.09 -6.89 5.08
N ILE A 18 -0.17 -7.20 4.17
CA ILE A 18 0.84 -6.23 3.69
C ILE A 18 0.21 -5.33 2.63
N LEU A 19 0.18 -4.03 2.93
CA LEU A 19 -0.23 -3.01 1.95
C LEU A 19 0.91 -2.76 0.94
N PRO A 20 0.66 -2.89 -0.39
CA PRO A 20 1.69 -2.63 -1.40
C PRO A 20 2.17 -1.17 -1.39
N HIS A 21 3.48 -0.93 -1.46
CA HIS A 21 3.98 0.45 -1.52
C HIS A 21 3.35 1.21 -2.72
N PRO A 22 2.82 2.44 -2.55
CA PRO A 22 2.07 3.14 -3.61
C PRO A 22 2.82 3.28 -4.93
N VAL A 23 4.14 3.51 -4.89
CA VAL A 23 4.98 3.53 -6.11
C VAL A 23 4.90 2.21 -6.88
N LYS A 24 4.94 1.07 -6.19
CA LYS A 24 4.84 -0.25 -6.84
C LYS A 24 3.44 -0.47 -7.42
N LEU A 25 2.40 -0.08 -6.70
CA LEU A 25 1.02 -0.21 -7.17
C LEU A 25 0.76 0.63 -8.43
N ARG A 26 1.24 1.88 -8.44
CA ARG A 26 1.21 2.73 -9.63
C ARG A 26 1.92 2.09 -10.82
N ASP A 27 3.13 1.56 -10.58
CA ASP A 27 3.91 0.93 -11.63
C ASP A 27 3.22 -0.34 -12.18
N MET A 28 2.50 -1.10 -11.33
CA MET A 28 1.67 -2.22 -11.78
C MET A 28 0.52 -1.74 -12.67
N ILE A 29 -0.22 -0.70 -12.26
CA ILE A 29 -1.31 -0.11 -13.07
C ILE A 29 -0.80 0.39 -14.43
N LEU A 30 0.39 1.00 -14.47
CA LEU A 30 0.97 1.52 -15.72
C LEU A 30 1.50 0.42 -16.66
N ARG A 31 1.75 -0.79 -16.15
CA ARG A 31 2.27 -1.93 -16.93
C ARG A 31 1.16 -2.83 -17.46
N THR A 32 -0.06 -2.65 -17.00
CA THR A 32 -1.24 -3.39 -17.46
C THR A 32 -2.02 -2.58 -18.49
N SER A 33 -2.46 -3.24 -19.56
CA SER A 33 -3.30 -2.59 -20.58
C SER A 33 -4.73 -2.46 -20.07
N HIS A 34 -5.31 -1.27 -20.20
CA HIS A 34 -6.66 -0.93 -19.76
C HIS A 34 -7.39 -0.14 -20.84
N ALA A 35 -8.71 -0.29 -20.90
CA ALA A 35 -9.52 0.64 -21.68
C ALA A 35 -9.44 2.05 -21.05
N PRO A 36 -9.66 3.14 -21.80
CA PRO A 36 -9.53 4.51 -21.27
C PRO A 36 -10.37 4.78 -20.02
N VAL A 37 -11.59 4.24 -19.97
CA VAL A 37 -12.50 4.39 -18.81
C VAL A 37 -11.95 3.65 -17.59
N GLU A 38 -11.55 2.39 -17.76
CA GLU A 38 -10.97 1.57 -16.68
C GLU A 38 -9.68 2.20 -16.14
N ALA A 39 -8.83 2.75 -17.01
CA ALA A 39 -7.61 3.44 -16.60
C ALA A 39 -7.91 4.68 -15.74
N GLN A 40 -8.98 5.42 -16.08
CA GLN A 40 -9.41 6.59 -15.31
C GLN A 40 -9.97 6.19 -13.94
N GLU A 41 -10.74 5.12 -13.87
CA GLU A 41 -11.29 4.56 -12.62
C GLU A 41 -10.16 4.04 -11.72
N LEU A 42 -9.26 3.22 -12.25
CA LEU A 42 -8.08 2.72 -11.52
C LEU A 42 -7.21 3.86 -10.99
N ASN A 43 -7.03 4.93 -11.77
CA ASN A 43 -6.29 6.09 -11.28
C ASN A 43 -7.01 6.79 -10.13
N ARG A 44 -8.35 6.90 -10.17
CA ARG A 44 -9.12 7.48 -9.06
C ARG A 44 -8.96 6.63 -7.79
N GLU A 45 -9.12 5.32 -7.91
CA GLU A 45 -8.92 4.38 -6.79
C GLU A 45 -7.48 4.45 -6.24
N PHE A 46 -6.49 4.57 -7.12
CA PHE A 46 -5.09 4.73 -6.72
C PHE A 46 -4.83 6.03 -5.94
N GLN A 47 -5.46 7.16 -6.30
CA GLN A 47 -5.30 8.41 -5.55
C GLN A 47 -5.90 8.30 -4.13
N ASP A 48 -7.06 7.65 -4.01
CA ASP A 48 -7.68 7.38 -2.71
C ASP A 48 -6.80 6.45 -1.87
N TYR A 49 -6.24 5.40 -2.49
CA TYR A 49 -5.28 4.50 -1.86
C TYR A 49 -4.04 5.25 -1.35
N LEU A 50 -3.44 6.09 -2.20
CA LEU A 50 -2.23 6.85 -1.86
C LEU A 50 -2.45 7.75 -0.64
N THR A 51 -3.59 8.43 -0.60
CA THR A 51 -3.98 9.30 0.53
C THR A 51 -4.07 8.49 1.83
N ARG A 52 -4.87 7.42 1.83
CA ARG A 52 -5.09 6.58 3.01
C ARG A 52 -3.82 5.88 3.47
N PHE A 53 -2.96 5.46 2.54
CA PHE A 53 -1.68 4.85 2.87
C PHE A 53 -0.78 5.81 3.66
N GLY A 54 -0.70 7.08 3.24
CA GLY A 54 0.05 8.11 3.97
C GLY A 54 -0.52 8.37 5.37
N GLU A 55 -1.85 8.43 5.50
CA GLU A 55 -2.54 8.60 6.79
C GLU A 55 -2.25 7.44 7.74
N LEU A 56 -2.41 6.19 7.28
CA LEU A 56 -2.13 5.00 8.08
C LEU A 56 -0.65 4.91 8.47
N GLN A 57 0.27 5.27 7.57
CA GLN A 57 1.70 5.34 7.90
C GLN A 57 1.99 6.35 9.01
N HIS A 58 1.34 7.52 8.97
CA HIS A 58 1.50 8.52 10.01
C HIS A 58 0.97 8.02 11.36
N VAL A 59 -0.21 7.41 11.38
CA VAL A 59 -0.81 6.83 12.58
C VAL A 59 0.09 5.73 13.16
N ALA A 60 0.50 4.76 12.34
CA ALA A 60 1.37 3.67 12.75
C ALA A 60 2.70 4.21 13.31
N ARG A 61 3.32 5.18 12.64
CA ARG A 61 4.54 5.82 13.12
C ARG A 61 4.34 6.44 14.49
N SER A 62 3.28 7.23 14.69
CA SER A 62 3.02 7.87 15.99
C SER A 62 2.84 6.84 17.11
N ILE A 63 2.16 5.73 16.84
CA ILE A 63 2.01 4.64 17.80
C ILE A 63 3.38 4.00 18.11
N LEU A 64 4.14 3.65 17.08
CA LEU A 64 5.44 3.01 17.24
C LEU A 64 6.43 3.91 17.98
N GLU A 65 6.49 5.21 17.68
CA GLU A 65 7.29 6.19 18.41
C GLU A 65 6.95 6.18 19.91
N ARG A 66 5.66 6.23 20.27
CA ARG A 66 5.22 6.13 21.68
C ARG A 66 5.67 4.82 22.32
N LEU A 67 5.50 3.69 21.62
CA LEU A 67 5.90 2.38 22.12
C LEU A 67 7.41 2.27 22.33
N THR A 68 8.24 2.85 21.46
CA THR A 68 9.70 2.83 21.63
C THR A 68 10.19 3.60 22.85
N THR A 69 9.41 4.58 23.31
CA THR A 69 9.68 5.35 24.54
C THR A 69 9.05 4.74 25.80
N SER A 70 8.23 3.70 25.64
CA SER A 70 7.55 3.04 26.75
C SER A 70 8.44 1.98 27.39
N GLN A 71 8.39 1.84 28.72
CA GLN A 71 9.08 0.72 29.37
C GLN A 71 8.34 -0.60 29.09
N PRO A 72 9.08 -1.69 28.78
CA PRO A 72 8.48 -3.00 28.61
C PRO A 72 7.82 -3.45 29.91
N LYS A 73 6.70 -4.17 29.80
CA LYS A 73 6.07 -4.81 30.96
C LYS A 73 7.02 -5.90 31.48
N THR A 74 7.50 -5.73 32.71
CA THR A 74 8.14 -6.76 33.54
C THR A 74 7.16 -7.82 33.99
#